data_AF-A0A653LRZ8-F1
#
_entry.id   AF-A0A653LRZ8-F1
#
_cell.length_a   1.000
_cell.length_b   1.000
_cell.length_c   1.000
_cell.angle_alpha   90.00
_cell.angle_beta   90.00
_cell.angle_gamma   90.00
#
_symmetry.space_group_name_H-M   'P 1'
#
loop_
_entity.id
_entity.type
_entity.pdbx_description
1 polymer ?
#
loop_
_entity_poly.entity_id
_entity_poly.type
_entity_poly.pdbx_seq_one_letter_code
_entity_poly.pdbx_strand_id
1 'polypeptide(L)'
;MSQIQKIILTIFLVDLCGILYLQHPLEIKNPIIGVVLFTVIMSLVLASLMVKKKSKDHQTIGYAILFIGLGDVFLVISGIFLPDYDHISNPLGMLAFMCAYATLSLLFAKNFALQKSDMLKAIPVLLVILPVLSILLPNIQGVMFILAIVFSLVVSFMAWNALCCLHRGYYNNKVATRFAIAGFLMLLSDMGVAFVLFYPDPAISQSAWLQNEIWITYVPAWALIFVNLLEEKLVA
;
A
#
# COMPACT_ATOMS: atom_id res chain seq x y z
N MET A 1 15.83 14.89 6.85
CA MET A 1 16.09 13.47 6.59
C MET A 1 17.52 13.18 6.96
N SER A 2 17.77 12.08 7.68
CA SER A 2 19.12 11.58 7.94
C SER A 2 19.76 11.03 6.65
N GLN A 3 21.08 10.79 6.67
CA GLN A 3 21.76 10.18 5.52
C GLN A 3 21.21 8.78 5.22
N ILE A 4 20.96 7.97 6.25
CA ILE A 4 20.42 6.60 6.12
C ILE A 4 19.06 6.62 5.40
N GLN A 5 18.17 7.55 5.76
CA GLN A 5 16.87 7.69 5.09
C GLN A 5 17.01 8.05 3.61
N LYS A 6 17.99 8.90 3.25
CA LYS A 6 18.25 9.26 1.84
C LYS A 6 18.74 8.05 1.06
N ILE A 7 19.71 7.31 1.62
CA ILE A 7 20.24 6.08 1.01
C ILE A 7 19.11 5.08 0.75
N ILE A 8 18.25 4.86 1.73
CA ILE A 8 17.12 3.92 1.61
C ILE A 8 16.14 4.35 0.51
N LEU A 9 15.75 5.63 0.46
CA LEU A 9 14.90 6.10 -0.64
C LEU A 9 15.57 5.95 -2.00
N THR A 10 16.87 6.20 -2.09
CA THR A 10 17.62 6.00 -3.34
C THR A 10 17.62 4.53 -3.75
N ILE A 11 17.82 3.59 -2.81
CA ILE A 11 17.76 2.15 -3.10
C ILE A 11 16.38 1.77 -3.63
N PHE A 12 15.30 2.15 -2.94
CA PHE A 12 13.94 1.84 -3.40
C PHE A 12 13.59 2.51 -4.73
N LEU A 13 14.16 3.68 -5.03
CA LEU A 13 13.98 4.33 -6.33
C LEU A 13 14.73 3.55 -7.44
N VAL A 14 15.94 3.07 -7.16
CA VAL A 14 16.70 2.22 -8.08
C VAL A 14 15.95 0.92 -8.32
N ASP A 15 15.44 0.28 -7.27
CA ASP A 15 14.62 -0.93 -7.36
C ASP A 15 13.36 -0.68 -8.20
N LEU A 16 12.65 0.42 -7.97
CA LEU A 16 11.49 0.83 -8.77
C LEU A 16 11.87 1.02 -10.25
N CYS A 17 12.94 1.75 -10.55
CA CYS A 17 13.41 1.91 -11.93
C CYS A 17 13.77 0.56 -12.57
N GLY A 18 14.38 -0.35 -11.80
CA GLY A 18 14.68 -1.72 -12.23
C GLY A 18 13.41 -2.51 -12.55
N ILE A 19 12.40 -2.46 -11.68
CA ILE A 19 11.09 -3.10 -11.90
C ILE A 19 10.44 -2.59 -13.18
N LEU A 20 10.34 -1.26 -13.33
CA LEU A 20 9.73 -0.64 -14.51
C LEU A 20 10.49 -0.97 -15.79
N TYR A 21 11.83 -1.00 -15.71
CA TYR A 21 12.67 -1.40 -16.83
C TYR A 21 12.44 -2.86 -17.20
N LEU A 22 12.34 -3.78 -16.23
CA LEU A 22 12.13 -5.21 -16.48
C LEU A 22 10.72 -5.53 -16.99
N GLN A 23 9.71 -4.73 -16.64
CA GLN A 23 8.34 -4.88 -17.15
C GLN A 23 8.18 -4.53 -18.63
N HIS A 24 9.13 -3.79 -19.22
CA HIS A 24 9.09 -3.47 -20.64
C HIS A 24 9.51 -4.65 -21.55
N PRO A 25 10.65 -5.34 -21.33
CA PRO A 25 11.09 -6.47 -22.15
C PRO A 25 10.47 -7.82 -21.76
N LEU A 26 9.96 -7.97 -20.53
CA LEU A 26 9.39 -9.21 -20.04
C LEU A 26 7.85 -9.12 -20.02
N GLU A 27 7.17 -10.17 -20.44
CA GLU A 27 5.71 -10.28 -20.28
C GLU A 27 5.32 -10.12 -18.81
N ILE A 28 4.18 -9.50 -18.54
CA ILE A 28 3.74 -9.11 -17.18
C ILE A 28 3.64 -10.30 -16.21
N LYS A 29 3.30 -11.48 -16.72
CA LYS A 29 3.21 -12.72 -15.92
C LYS A 29 4.52 -13.50 -15.84
N ASN A 30 5.65 -12.90 -16.22
CA ASN A 30 6.93 -13.56 -16.13
C ASN A 30 7.31 -13.79 -14.65
N PRO A 31 7.59 -15.04 -14.21
CA PRO A 31 7.92 -15.35 -12.83
C PRO A 31 9.11 -14.54 -12.28
N ILE A 32 10.05 -14.14 -13.15
CA ILE A 32 11.22 -13.35 -12.76
C ILE A 32 10.79 -11.99 -12.21
N ILE A 33 9.81 -11.33 -12.84
CA ILE A 33 9.32 -10.03 -12.38
C ILE A 33 8.75 -10.19 -10.96
N GLY A 34 7.91 -11.20 -10.73
CA GLY A 34 7.35 -11.46 -9.41
C GLY A 34 8.38 -11.75 -8.33
N VAL A 35 9.44 -12.50 -8.65
CA VAL A 35 10.54 -12.74 -7.71
C VAL A 35 11.26 -11.44 -7.36
N VAL A 36 11.52 -10.56 -8.34
CA VAL A 36 12.13 -9.25 -8.10
C VAL A 36 11.24 -8.40 -7.20
N LEU A 37 9.94 -8.30 -7.53
CA LEU A 37 8.95 -7.56 -6.76
C LEU A 37 8.89 -8.04 -5.31
N PHE A 38 8.78 -9.35 -5.12
CA PHE A 38 8.74 -9.97 -3.80
C PHE A 38 10.05 -9.73 -3.01
N THR A 39 11.20 -9.76 -3.69
CA THR A 39 12.50 -9.50 -3.05
C THR A 39 12.57 -8.07 -2.49
N VAL A 40 12.08 -7.07 -3.25
CA VAL A 40 12.03 -5.67 -2.78
C VAL A 40 11.21 -5.56 -1.50
N ILE A 41 10.04 -6.18 -1.45
CA ILE A 41 9.16 -6.11 -0.27
C ILE A 41 9.71 -6.92 0.90
N MET A 42 10.28 -8.10 0.66
CA MET A 42 10.94 -8.87 1.72
C MET A 42 12.17 -8.14 2.28
N SER A 43 12.91 -7.40 1.45
CA SER A 43 14.01 -6.57 1.92
C SER A 43 13.52 -5.47 2.88
N LEU A 44 12.37 -4.84 2.58
CA LEU A 44 11.71 -3.87 3.45
C LEU A 44 11.28 -4.50 4.78
N VAL A 45 10.68 -5.70 4.73
CA VAL A 45 10.25 -6.46 5.90
C VAL A 45 11.44 -6.80 6.80
N LEU A 46 12.50 -7.36 6.22
CA LEU A 46 13.72 -7.71 6.96
C LEU A 46 14.37 -6.47 7.56
N ALA A 47 14.47 -5.38 6.80
CA ALA A 47 15.00 -4.12 7.30
C ALA A 47 14.16 -3.58 8.46
N SER A 48 12.82 -3.62 8.35
CA SER A 48 11.90 -3.26 9.44
C SER A 48 12.13 -4.09 10.70
N LEU A 49 12.38 -5.40 10.58
CA LEU A 49 12.69 -6.27 11.72
C LEU A 49 14.01 -5.88 12.42
N MET A 50 15.02 -5.45 11.65
CA MET A 50 16.33 -5.06 12.20
C MET A 50 16.33 -3.68 12.89
N VAL A 51 15.39 -2.80 12.59
CA VAL A 51 15.32 -1.47 13.21
C VAL A 51 14.84 -1.58 14.67
N LYS A 52 15.51 -0.88 15.60
CA LYS A 52 15.06 -0.78 17.00
C LYS A 52 13.83 0.13 17.10
N LYS A 53 12.70 -0.42 17.56
CA LYS A 53 11.43 0.32 17.68
C LYS A 53 11.43 1.16 18.96
N LYS A 54 11.53 2.49 18.80
CA LYS A 54 11.72 3.43 19.91
C LYS A 54 10.43 3.75 20.68
N SER A 55 9.26 3.62 20.05
CA SER A 55 7.96 3.85 20.69
C SER A 55 6.90 2.87 20.20
N LYS A 56 5.73 2.84 20.84
CA LYS A 56 4.57 2.04 20.41
C LYS A 56 4.16 2.35 18.97
N ASP A 57 4.19 3.61 18.57
CA ASP A 57 3.89 4.02 17.19
C ASP A 57 4.88 3.42 16.18
N HIS A 58 6.17 3.35 16.51
CA HIS A 58 7.14 2.64 15.67
C HIS A 58 6.86 1.13 15.59
N GLN A 59 6.39 0.52 16.68
CA GLN A 59 5.98 -0.89 16.66
C GLN A 59 4.78 -1.10 15.74
N THR A 60 3.79 -0.21 15.80
CA THR A 60 2.62 -0.23 14.90
C THR A 60 3.03 -0.12 13.43
N ILE A 61 3.97 0.77 13.08
CA ILE A 61 4.53 0.84 11.73
C ILE A 61 5.21 -0.49 11.35
N GLY A 62 6.01 -1.06 12.26
CA GLY A 62 6.67 -2.34 12.05
C GLY A 62 5.69 -3.48 11.77
N TYR A 63 4.58 -3.56 12.51
CA TYR A 63 3.53 -4.55 12.28
C TYR A 63 2.81 -4.36 10.94
N ALA A 64 2.53 -3.12 10.53
CA ALA A 64 1.96 -2.86 9.22
C ALA A 64 2.88 -3.35 8.09
N ILE A 65 4.19 -3.13 8.21
CA ILE A 65 5.18 -3.63 7.24
C ILE A 65 5.23 -5.18 7.25
N LEU A 66 5.06 -5.82 8.39
CA LEU A 66 5.00 -7.29 8.45
C LEU A 66 3.76 -7.83 7.75
N PHE A 67 2.60 -7.19 7.95
CA PHE A 67 1.36 -7.61 7.31
C PHE A 67 1.38 -7.49 5.78
N ILE A 68 2.06 -6.49 5.21
CA ILE A 68 2.23 -6.46 3.75
C ILE A 68 3.14 -7.56 3.23
N GLY A 69 4.18 -7.93 3.98
CA GLY A 69 5.03 -9.06 3.61
C GLY A 69 4.20 -10.33 3.48
N LEU A 70 3.29 -10.55 4.43
CA LEU A 70 2.32 -11.65 4.36
C LEU A 70 1.33 -11.48 3.20
N GLY A 71 0.83 -10.27 2.96
CA GLY A 71 -0.06 -9.97 1.83
C GLY A 71 0.57 -10.33 0.49
N ASP A 72 1.81 -9.92 0.26
CA ASP A 72 2.53 -10.18 -1.00
C ASP A 72 2.95 -11.65 -1.16
N VAL A 73 3.15 -12.41 -0.07
CA VAL A 73 3.29 -13.88 -0.16
C VAL A 73 2.04 -14.49 -0.81
N PHE A 74 0.85 -14.04 -0.40
CA PHE A 74 -0.40 -14.56 -0.95
C PHE A 74 -0.69 -14.01 -2.36
N LEU A 75 -0.55 -12.70 -2.59
CA LEU A 75 -0.93 -12.11 -3.87
C LEU A 75 0.12 -12.25 -4.97
N VAL A 76 1.41 -12.14 -4.65
CA VAL A 76 2.49 -12.16 -5.65
C VAL A 76 3.04 -13.57 -5.82
N ILE A 77 3.49 -14.20 -4.73
CA ILE A 77 4.14 -15.52 -4.82
C ILE A 77 3.12 -16.61 -5.15
N SER A 78 1.99 -16.63 -4.47
CA SER A 78 1.00 -17.69 -4.72
C SER A 78 0.35 -17.53 -6.09
N GLY A 79 0.09 -16.30 -6.55
CA GLY A 79 -0.43 -16.06 -7.90
C GLY A 79 0.50 -16.49 -9.04
N ILE A 80 1.82 -16.57 -8.78
CA ILE A 80 2.81 -16.97 -9.79
C ILE A 80 3.08 -18.47 -9.74
N PHE A 81 3.23 -19.04 -8.54
CA PHE A 81 3.68 -20.43 -8.37
C PHE A 81 2.52 -21.41 -8.14
N LEU A 82 1.34 -20.91 -7.73
CA LEU A 82 0.16 -21.69 -7.38
C LEU A 82 -1.14 -21.08 -7.96
N PRO A 83 -1.21 -20.79 -9.28
CA PRO A 83 -2.33 -20.04 -9.88
C PRO A 83 -3.69 -20.74 -9.72
N ASP A 84 -3.72 -22.07 -9.64
CA ASP A 84 -4.97 -22.83 -9.40
C ASP A 84 -5.61 -22.52 -8.02
N TYR A 85 -4.85 -21.92 -7.12
CA TYR A 85 -5.27 -21.57 -5.77
C TYR A 85 -5.66 -20.10 -5.60
N ASP A 86 -5.81 -19.34 -6.69
CA ASP A 86 -6.20 -17.91 -6.68
C ASP A 86 -7.48 -17.63 -5.89
N HIS A 87 -8.42 -18.58 -5.89
CA HIS A 87 -9.67 -18.50 -5.13
C HIS A 87 -9.48 -18.51 -3.60
N ILE A 88 -8.29 -18.91 -3.11
CA ILE A 88 -7.92 -18.91 -1.68
C ILE A 88 -6.84 -17.86 -1.41
N SER A 89 -5.81 -17.78 -2.26
CA SER A 89 -4.70 -16.86 -2.06
C SER A 89 -5.15 -15.39 -2.14
N ASN A 90 -6.03 -15.03 -3.09
CA ASN A 90 -6.52 -13.66 -3.23
C ASN A 90 -7.28 -13.18 -1.97
N PRO A 91 -8.26 -13.92 -1.43
CA PRO A 91 -8.88 -13.58 -0.15
C PRO A 91 -7.89 -13.43 1.01
N LEU A 92 -6.93 -14.36 1.15
CA LEU A 92 -5.96 -14.32 2.25
C LEU A 92 -5.01 -13.12 2.13
N GLY A 93 -4.57 -12.83 0.92
CA GLY A 93 -3.76 -11.65 0.61
C GLY A 93 -4.52 -10.37 0.95
N MET A 94 -5.76 -10.23 0.49
CA MET A 94 -6.62 -9.09 0.83
C MET A 94 -6.81 -8.94 2.35
N LEU A 95 -6.99 -10.05 3.09
CA LEU A 95 -7.09 -10.03 4.55
C LEU A 95 -5.81 -9.53 5.22
N ALA A 96 -4.64 -9.99 4.78
CA ALA A 96 -3.36 -9.51 5.29
C ALA A 96 -3.16 -8.00 5.02
N PHE A 97 -3.50 -7.54 3.82
CA PHE A 97 -3.49 -6.10 3.49
C PHE A 97 -4.49 -5.30 4.32
N MET A 98 -5.71 -5.81 4.56
CA MET A 98 -6.66 -5.18 5.48
C MET A 98 -6.09 -5.04 6.89
N CYS A 99 -5.37 -6.05 7.40
CA CYS A 99 -4.69 -5.95 8.68
C CYS A 99 -3.61 -4.87 8.68
N ALA A 100 -2.83 -4.76 7.60
CA ALA A 100 -1.83 -3.70 7.43
C ALA A 100 -2.49 -2.30 7.49
N TYR A 101 -3.55 -2.10 6.72
CA TYR A 101 -4.25 -0.82 6.61
C TYR A 101 -5.08 -0.47 7.84
N ALA A 102 -5.66 -1.45 8.53
CA ALA A 102 -6.30 -1.23 9.83
C ALA A 102 -5.26 -0.78 10.86
N THR A 103 -4.08 -1.41 10.86
CA THR A 103 -2.96 -1.02 11.74
C THR A 103 -2.49 0.42 11.47
N LEU A 104 -2.33 0.80 10.19
CA LEU A 104 -2.01 2.18 9.82
C LEU A 104 -3.15 3.15 10.11
N SER A 105 -4.41 2.75 9.95
CA SER A 105 -5.56 3.59 10.30
C SER A 105 -5.54 3.99 11.77
N LEU A 106 -5.26 3.03 12.67
CA LEU A 106 -5.13 3.29 14.10
C LEU A 106 -3.94 4.22 14.42
N LEU A 107 -2.87 4.14 13.63
CA LEU A 107 -1.73 5.04 13.71
C LEU A 107 -2.10 6.46 13.24
N PHE A 108 -2.84 6.60 12.14
CA PHE A 108 -3.17 7.91 11.57
C PHE A 108 -4.36 8.59 12.28
N ALA A 109 -5.17 7.82 13.00
CA ALA A 109 -6.30 8.32 13.80
C ALA A 109 -5.88 8.95 15.15
N LYS A 110 -4.60 9.22 15.39
CA LYS A 110 -4.16 9.93 16.61
C LYS A 110 -4.69 11.37 16.61
N ASN A 111 -5.19 11.82 17.76
CA ASN A 111 -5.91 13.08 17.92
C ASN A 111 -7.08 13.23 16.92
N PHE A 112 -7.80 12.15 16.65
CA PHE A 112 -8.97 12.20 15.78
C PHE A 112 -10.02 13.16 16.35
N ALA A 113 -10.41 14.14 15.54
CA ALA A 113 -11.53 15.02 15.80
C ALA A 113 -12.29 15.23 14.49
N LEU A 114 -13.60 15.08 14.50
CA LEU A 114 -14.47 15.32 13.33
C LEU A 114 -14.63 16.83 13.10
N GLN A 115 -13.55 17.50 12.72
CA GLN A 115 -13.56 18.91 12.35
C GLN A 115 -13.86 19.06 10.86
N LYS A 116 -14.29 20.26 10.46
CA LYS A 116 -14.54 20.58 9.04
C LYS A 116 -13.29 20.34 8.18
N SER A 117 -12.11 20.61 8.72
CA SER A 117 -10.83 20.33 8.06
C SER A 117 -10.67 18.86 7.69
N ASP A 118 -11.02 17.95 8.60
CA ASP A 118 -10.93 16.51 8.41
C ASP A 118 -11.89 16.08 7.30
N MET A 119 -13.15 16.54 7.36
CA MET A 119 -14.14 16.20 6.32
C MET A 119 -13.71 16.65 4.92
N LEU A 120 -13.07 17.82 4.79
CA LEU A 120 -12.55 18.30 3.50
C LEU A 120 -11.46 17.39 2.94
N LYS A 121 -10.68 16.71 3.79
CA LYS A 121 -9.66 15.74 3.36
C LYS A 121 -10.25 14.42 2.86
N ALA A 122 -11.53 14.15 3.08
CA ALA A 122 -12.21 13.00 2.50
C ALA A 122 -12.48 13.18 0.99
N ILE A 123 -12.59 14.43 0.51
CA ILE A 123 -12.89 14.75 -0.90
C ILE A 123 -11.92 14.06 -1.88
N PRO A 124 -10.58 14.20 -1.77
CA PRO A 124 -9.66 13.53 -2.69
C PRO A 124 -9.76 12.00 -2.63
N VAL A 125 -10.07 11.42 -1.48
CA VAL A 125 -10.28 9.97 -1.35
C VAL A 125 -11.56 9.54 -2.06
N LEU A 126 -12.66 10.29 -1.88
CA LEU A 126 -13.95 9.99 -2.50
C LEU A 126 -13.93 10.15 -4.02
N LEU A 127 -13.25 11.19 -4.53
CA LEU A 127 -13.07 11.41 -5.97
C LEU A 127 -12.35 10.25 -6.67
N VAL A 128 -11.57 9.50 -5.90
CA VAL A 128 -10.73 8.40 -6.35
C VAL A 128 -11.51 7.09 -6.22
N ILE A 129 -12.09 6.79 -5.06
CA ILE A 129 -12.75 5.50 -4.82
C ILE A 129 -14.12 5.37 -5.49
N LEU A 130 -14.92 6.45 -5.59
CA LEU A 130 -16.30 6.35 -6.11
C LEU A 130 -16.35 5.93 -7.59
N PRO A 131 -15.53 6.50 -8.50
CA PRO A 131 -15.47 6.03 -9.88
C PRO A 131 -15.07 4.55 -9.97
N VAL A 132 -14.08 4.13 -9.20
CA VAL A 132 -13.59 2.74 -9.24
C VAL A 132 -14.63 1.76 -8.74
N LEU A 133 -15.31 2.06 -7.63
CA LEU A 133 -16.43 1.24 -7.17
C LEU A 133 -17.56 1.18 -8.21
N SER A 134 -17.88 2.29 -8.87
CA SER A 134 -18.93 2.31 -9.89
C SER A 134 -18.61 1.44 -11.11
N ILE A 135 -17.32 1.31 -11.45
CA ILE A 135 -16.84 0.51 -12.58
C ILE A 135 -16.68 -0.96 -12.19
N LEU A 136 -16.09 -1.24 -11.03
CA LEU A 136 -15.68 -2.60 -10.65
C LEU A 136 -16.77 -3.40 -9.95
N LEU A 137 -17.58 -2.79 -9.05
CA LEU A 137 -18.57 -3.53 -8.26
C LEU A 137 -19.52 -4.41 -9.07
N PRO A 138 -20.02 -4.01 -10.26
CA PRO A 138 -20.88 -4.86 -11.08
C PRO A 138 -20.23 -6.17 -11.53
N ASN A 139 -18.89 -6.24 -11.54
CA ASN A 139 -18.12 -7.38 -12.01
C ASN A 139 -17.69 -8.34 -10.89
N ILE A 140 -17.93 -7.97 -9.62
CA ILE A 140 -17.48 -8.76 -8.46
C ILE A 140 -18.65 -9.58 -7.91
N GLN A 141 -18.41 -10.87 -7.67
CA GLN A 141 -19.42 -11.78 -7.12
C GLN A 141 -18.88 -12.58 -5.93
N GLY A 142 -19.79 -13.17 -5.16
CA GLY A 142 -19.47 -14.08 -4.06
C GLY A 142 -18.70 -13.42 -2.91
N VAL A 143 -17.77 -14.18 -2.30
CA VAL A 143 -16.97 -13.73 -1.14
C VAL A 143 -16.13 -12.50 -1.48
N MET A 144 -15.62 -12.42 -2.70
CA MET A 144 -14.80 -11.29 -3.16
C MET A 144 -15.58 -9.98 -3.19
N PHE A 145 -16.91 -10.00 -3.37
CA PHE A 145 -17.73 -8.78 -3.33
C PHE A 145 -17.72 -8.14 -1.94
N ILE A 146 -17.93 -8.96 -0.92
CA ILE A 146 -17.90 -8.52 0.48
C ILE A 146 -16.50 -8.03 0.84
N LEU A 147 -15.47 -8.81 0.48
CA LEU A 147 -14.08 -8.43 0.74
C LEU A 147 -13.71 -7.12 0.04
N ALA A 148 -14.09 -6.94 -1.23
CA ALA A 148 -13.81 -5.71 -1.97
C ALA A 148 -14.47 -4.48 -1.32
N ILE A 149 -15.72 -4.60 -0.85
CA ILE A 149 -16.39 -3.49 -0.15
C ILE A 149 -15.68 -3.17 1.17
N VAL A 150 -15.43 -4.18 2.01
CA VAL A 150 -14.79 -3.98 3.32
C VAL A 150 -13.38 -3.43 3.14
N PHE A 151 -12.61 -4.00 2.22
CA PHE A 151 -11.27 -3.53 1.86
C PHE A 151 -11.28 -2.08 1.41
N SER A 152 -12.21 -1.73 0.51
CA SER A 152 -12.37 -0.36 0.00
C SER A 152 -12.68 0.64 1.12
N LEU A 153 -13.50 0.25 2.10
CA LEU A 153 -13.77 1.09 3.28
C LEU A 153 -12.53 1.25 4.16
N VAL A 154 -11.79 0.17 4.42
CA VAL A 154 -10.57 0.19 5.24
C VAL A 154 -9.49 1.06 4.60
N VAL A 155 -9.19 0.86 3.30
CA VAL A 155 -8.17 1.66 2.61
C VAL A 155 -8.59 3.13 2.47
N SER A 156 -9.87 3.40 2.20
CA SER A 156 -10.39 4.78 2.12
C SER A 156 -10.29 5.49 3.47
N PHE A 157 -10.66 4.79 4.55
CA PHE A 157 -10.53 5.33 5.90
C PHE A 157 -9.07 5.56 6.29
N MET A 158 -8.18 4.64 5.92
CA MET A 158 -6.74 4.77 6.13
C MET A 158 -6.17 5.99 5.40
N ALA A 159 -6.42 6.11 4.10
CA ALA A 159 -5.94 7.21 3.26
C ALA A 159 -6.49 8.56 3.73
N TRP A 160 -7.77 8.60 4.12
CA TRP A 160 -8.38 9.80 4.69
C TRP A 160 -7.68 10.23 5.98
N ASN A 161 -7.47 9.32 6.92
CA ASN A 161 -6.77 9.63 8.17
C ASN A 161 -5.30 10.03 7.93
N ALA A 162 -4.64 9.43 6.94
CA ALA A 162 -3.29 9.79 6.54
C ALA A 162 -3.21 11.26 6.10
N LEU A 163 -4.17 11.72 5.28
CA LEU A 163 -4.26 13.13 4.88
C LEU A 163 -4.54 14.06 6.06
N CYS A 164 -5.35 13.63 7.02
CA CYS A 164 -5.65 14.42 8.22
C CYS A 164 -4.45 14.58 9.17
N CYS A 165 -3.43 13.71 9.08
CA CYS A 165 -2.21 13.84 9.88
C CYS A 165 -1.53 15.21 9.68
N LEU A 166 -1.71 15.85 8.51
CA LEU A 166 -1.13 17.16 8.18
C LEU A 166 -1.54 18.30 9.13
N HIS A 167 -2.73 18.22 9.74
CA HIS A 167 -3.25 19.32 10.56
C HIS A 167 -3.66 18.91 11.99
N ARG A 168 -3.68 17.61 12.31
CA ARG A 168 -4.05 17.12 13.67
C ARG A 168 -2.99 17.38 14.74
N GLY A 169 -1.79 17.81 14.34
CA GLY A 169 -0.72 18.25 15.26
C GLY A 169 -0.12 17.16 16.15
N TYR A 170 -0.48 15.89 15.96
CA TYR A 170 0.10 14.77 16.73
C TYR A 170 1.52 14.44 16.23
N TYR A 171 1.69 14.28 14.93
CA TYR A 171 2.97 14.02 14.30
C TYR A 171 3.69 15.32 13.96
N ASN A 172 5.02 15.29 13.96
CA ASN A 172 5.78 16.40 13.42
C ASN A 172 5.49 16.56 11.91
N ASN A 173 5.66 17.77 11.37
CA ASN A 173 5.26 18.08 9.99
C ASN A 173 5.92 17.15 8.96
N LYS A 174 7.19 16.78 9.15
CA LYS A 174 7.91 15.91 8.21
C LYS A 174 7.29 14.51 8.17
N VAL A 175 6.99 13.93 9.33
CA VAL A 175 6.36 12.62 9.47
C VAL A 175 4.92 12.65 8.93
N ALA A 176 4.15 13.67 9.31
CA ALA A 176 2.78 13.87 8.85
C ALA A 176 2.69 13.96 7.32
N THR A 177 3.58 14.73 6.68
CA THR A 177 3.63 14.82 5.21
C THR A 177 3.94 13.49 4.56
N ARG A 178 4.90 12.72 5.09
CA ARG A 178 5.22 11.40 4.54
C ARG A 178 4.08 10.40 4.71
N PHE A 179 3.37 10.42 5.84
CA PHE A 179 2.18 9.59 6.03
C PHE A 179 1.06 9.97 5.06
N ALA A 180 0.79 11.26 4.89
CA ALA A 180 -0.23 11.74 3.96
C ALA A 180 0.05 11.30 2.51
N ILE A 181 1.30 11.44 2.07
CA ILE A 181 1.72 10.98 0.73
C ILE A 181 1.61 9.46 0.63
N ALA A 182 2.15 8.72 1.60
CA ALA A 182 2.15 7.27 1.59
C ALA A 182 0.74 6.68 1.57
N GLY A 183 -0.15 7.15 2.45
CA GLY A 183 -1.52 6.64 2.53
C GLY A 183 -2.33 6.92 1.25
N PHE A 184 -2.09 8.07 0.60
CA PHE A 184 -2.74 8.36 -0.68
C PHE A 184 -2.17 7.54 -1.83
N LEU A 185 -0.85 7.31 -1.87
CA LEU A 185 -0.23 6.44 -2.86
C LEU A 185 -0.68 4.97 -2.70
N MET A 186 -0.86 4.47 -1.47
CA MET A 186 -1.44 3.15 -1.22
C MET A 186 -2.84 3.02 -1.81
N LEU A 187 -3.68 4.04 -1.63
CA LEU A 187 -5.02 4.06 -2.21
C LEU A 187 -4.97 3.91 -3.74
N LEU A 188 -4.09 4.66 -4.42
CA LEU A 188 -3.94 4.58 -5.88
C LEU A 188 -3.46 3.19 -6.30
N SER A 189 -2.41 2.68 -5.66
CA SER A 189 -1.90 1.32 -5.90
C SER A 189 -2.99 0.26 -5.80
N ASP A 190 -3.78 0.29 -4.72
CA ASP A 190 -4.83 -0.71 -4.48
C ASP A 190 -5.97 -0.64 -5.50
N MET A 191 -6.24 0.54 -6.06
CA MET A 191 -7.20 0.65 -7.16
C MET A 191 -6.67 -0.02 -8.41
N GLY A 192 -5.39 0.19 -8.74
CA GLY A 192 -4.73 -0.51 -9.83
C GLY A 192 -4.84 -2.03 -9.63
N VAL A 193 -4.53 -2.53 -8.43
CA VAL A 193 -4.70 -3.95 -8.07
C VAL A 193 -6.16 -4.40 -8.19
N ALA A 194 -7.12 -3.59 -7.79
CA ALA A 194 -8.55 -3.91 -7.95
C ALA A 194 -8.94 -4.05 -9.43
N PHE A 195 -8.41 -3.23 -10.33
CA PHE A 195 -8.60 -3.41 -11.78
C PHE A 195 -7.97 -4.71 -12.28
N VAL A 196 -6.77 -5.07 -11.80
CA VAL A 196 -6.12 -6.34 -12.15
C VAL A 196 -6.99 -7.53 -11.73
N LEU A 197 -7.60 -7.48 -10.54
CA LEU A 197 -8.36 -8.60 -9.98
C LEU A 197 -9.79 -8.70 -10.50
N PHE A 198 -10.46 -7.56 -10.76
CA PHE A 198 -11.91 -7.53 -10.93
C PHE A 198 -12.37 -6.99 -12.29
N TYR A 199 -11.48 -6.37 -13.08
CA TYR A 199 -11.89 -5.88 -14.40
C TYR A 199 -11.97 -7.05 -15.40
N PRO A 200 -13.09 -7.19 -16.13
CA PRO A 200 -13.35 -8.39 -16.92
C PRO A 200 -12.48 -8.49 -18.19
N ASP A 201 -11.93 -7.38 -18.68
CA ASP A 201 -11.11 -7.36 -19.90
C ASP A 201 -9.63 -7.66 -19.59
N PRO A 202 -9.08 -8.82 -20.02
CA PRO A 202 -7.68 -9.18 -19.83
C PRO A 202 -6.70 -8.19 -20.48
N ALA A 203 -7.09 -7.53 -21.57
CA ALA A 203 -6.23 -6.57 -22.25
C ALA A 203 -5.95 -5.34 -21.38
N ILE A 204 -6.91 -4.97 -20.51
CA ILE A 204 -6.77 -3.87 -19.56
C ILE A 204 -6.14 -4.37 -18.24
N SER A 205 -6.65 -5.45 -17.67
CA SER A 205 -6.16 -5.98 -16.38
C SER A 205 -4.72 -6.50 -16.44
N GLN A 206 -4.23 -6.85 -17.63
CA GLN A 206 -2.84 -7.23 -17.89
C GLN A 206 -2.13 -6.21 -18.79
N SER A 207 -2.48 -4.93 -18.68
CA SER A 207 -1.77 -3.88 -19.42
C SER A 207 -0.53 -3.40 -18.66
N ALA A 208 0.55 -3.12 -19.39
CA ALA A 208 1.81 -2.68 -18.79
C ALA A 208 1.68 -1.32 -18.07
N TRP A 209 0.83 -0.42 -18.58
CA TRP A 209 0.63 0.89 -17.95
C TRP A 209 -0.04 0.77 -16.57
N LEU A 210 -0.99 -0.16 -16.41
CA LEU A 210 -1.67 -0.40 -15.14
C LEU A 210 -0.70 -1.00 -14.12
N GLN A 211 0.12 -1.96 -14.55
CA GLN A 211 1.17 -2.52 -13.69
C GLN A 211 2.18 -1.44 -13.26
N ASN A 212 2.63 -0.60 -14.19
CA ASN A 212 3.54 0.51 -13.87
C ASN A 212 2.92 1.48 -12.85
N GLU A 213 1.63 1.80 -12.97
CA GLU A 213 0.90 2.66 -12.05
C GLU A 213 0.86 2.07 -10.63
N ILE A 214 0.55 0.77 -10.51
CA ILE A 214 0.61 0.05 -9.24
C ILE A 214 2.01 0.19 -8.63
N TRP A 215 3.09 -0.11 -9.35
CA TRP A 215 4.43 -0.13 -8.75
C TRP A 215 4.99 1.27 -8.46
N ILE A 216 4.72 2.26 -9.31
CA ILE A 216 5.11 3.66 -9.09
C ILE A 216 4.44 4.24 -7.86
N THR A 217 3.27 3.74 -7.47
CA THR A 217 2.56 4.20 -6.27
C THR A 217 2.90 3.33 -5.06
N TYR A 218 2.94 2.00 -5.20
CA TYR A 218 3.19 1.03 -4.14
C TYR A 218 4.58 1.16 -3.51
N VAL A 219 5.65 1.13 -4.32
CA VAL A 219 7.02 1.10 -3.79
C VAL A 219 7.35 2.38 -3.01
N PRO A 220 7.08 3.59 -3.54
CA PRO A 220 7.34 4.82 -2.80
C PRO A 220 6.46 4.95 -1.56
N ALA A 221 5.22 4.47 -1.58
CA ALA A 221 4.35 4.53 -0.41
C ALA A 221 4.95 3.80 0.79
N TRP A 222 5.36 2.55 0.59
CA TRP A 222 5.94 1.72 1.65
C TRP A 222 7.35 2.16 2.04
N ALA A 223 8.15 2.65 1.10
CA ALA A 223 9.43 3.28 1.40
C ALA A 223 9.26 4.50 2.33
N LEU A 224 8.24 5.34 2.11
CA LEU A 224 7.95 6.48 2.99
C LEU A 224 7.49 6.06 4.38
N ILE A 225 6.67 5.01 4.50
CA ILE A 225 6.30 4.42 5.80
C ILE A 225 7.54 3.94 6.55
N PHE A 226 8.44 3.23 5.87
CA PHE A 226 9.67 2.75 6.47
C PHE A 226 10.66 3.87 6.82
N VAL A 227 10.74 4.93 6.02
CA VAL A 227 11.50 6.13 6.39
C VAL A 227 10.99 6.74 7.69
N ASN A 228 9.68 6.74 7.91
CA ASN A 228 9.09 7.17 9.19
C ASN A 228 9.44 6.20 10.34
N LEU A 229 9.56 4.89 10.10
CA LEU A 229 10.05 3.93 11.10
C LEU A 229 11.47 4.26 11.59
N LEU A 230 12.28 4.93 10.77
CA LEU A 230 13.66 5.32 11.08
C LEU A 230 13.77 6.69 11.77
N GLU A 231 12.68 7.45 11.85
CA GLU A 231 12.70 8.75 12.53
C GLU A 231 13.00 8.58 14.02
N GLU A 232 13.76 9.51 14.60
CA GLU A 232 14.07 9.43 16.02
C GLU A 232 12.87 9.75 16.90
N LYS A 233 12.04 10.68 16.43
CA LYS A 233 10.82 11.16 17.08
C LYS A 233 9.72 11.31 16.03
N LEU A 234 8.63 10.57 16.20
CA LEU A 234 7.45 10.67 15.33
C LEU A 234 6.56 11.87 15.71
N VAL A 235 6.37 12.07 17.02
CA VAL A 235 5.46 13.05 17.61
C VAL A 235 6.06 14.45 17.57
N ALA A 236 5.20 15.48 17.50
CA ALA A 236 5.59 16.89 17.60
C ALA A 236 6.38 17.20 18.88
#